data_AF-A0A8T3V878-F1
#
_entry.id   AF-A0A8T3V878-F1
#
_cell.length_a   1.000
_cell.length_b   1.000
_cell.length_c   1.000
_cell.angle_alpha   90.00
_cell.angle_beta   90.00
_cell.angle_gamma   90.00
#
_symmetry.space_group_name_H-M   'P 1'
#
loop_
_entity.id
_entity.type
_entity.pdbx_description
1 polymer ?
#
loop_
_entity_poly.entity_id
_entity_poly.type
_entity_poly.pdbx_seq_one_letter_code
_entity_poly.pdbx_strand_id
1 'polypeptide(L)'
;MFAYNNDLEKFSLKYTTDIPKDYDLSEIQFTFDFICLVLKRNKDIDYSIKEIAYKYDLTDDFLKDYLIENKFIINRTNKNEFSKQLKKYNTKSLKKMLKKQGLKTSGKREKIEKRIFEHNILKNSYYLSSNSKTFYKNKKRRINIFNDYLSDNYYFNEFNEFYMDNFRKKLDKIPVAFINQHINKADEDEDHDRFILNNRIMANHFNKKEKYKIMLEYELRLFCMNLNPIWKIDDLSSHVGIIKDSYKNLNFLKNRLSKNIVISAFYVIWDSFDFNRIIVSKYDAYRCLKDILNNKNLNKINRNLDEKFYSNKDLKIKKITQKTLFDF
;
A
#
# COMPACT_ATOMS: atom_id res chain seq x y z
N MET A 1 23.81 12.69 25.58
CA MET A 1 23.57 12.90 24.14
C MET A 1 22.73 11.72 23.67
N PHE A 2 21.41 11.81 23.84
CA PHE A 2 20.48 10.75 23.43
C PHE A 2 19.77 11.23 22.17
N ALA A 3 20.13 10.66 21.02
CA ALA A 3 19.39 10.84 19.80
C ALA A 3 18.15 9.93 19.86
N TYR A 4 17.05 10.48 20.34
CA TYR A 4 15.72 10.00 19.99
C TYR A 4 15.47 10.38 18.53
N ASN A 5 15.68 9.44 17.61
CA ASN A 5 15.05 9.51 16.29
C ASN A 5 13.90 8.51 16.32
N ASN A 6 12.72 9.02 16.70
CA ASN A 6 11.47 8.32 16.50
C ASN A 6 11.26 8.15 14.99
N ASP A 7 11.31 6.89 14.56
CA ASP A 7 10.61 6.29 13.44
C ASP A 7 9.86 7.28 12.54
N LEU A 8 10.56 7.77 11.52
CA LEU A 8 9.94 8.33 10.33
C LEU A 8 8.92 7.31 9.80
N GLU A 9 7.69 7.79 9.66
CA GLU A 9 6.54 7.08 9.13
C GLU A 9 6.94 6.30 7.87
N LYS A 10 6.88 4.97 7.95
CA LYS A 10 7.22 4.05 6.85
C LYS A 10 6.10 4.06 5.80
N PHE A 11 5.93 5.19 5.13
CA PHE A 11 5.06 5.33 3.97
C PHE A 11 5.72 4.73 2.74
N SER A 12 4.89 4.32 1.78
CA SER A 12 5.41 3.76 0.55
C SER A 12 6.26 4.77 -0.24
N LEU A 13 7.15 4.24 -1.06
CA LEU A 13 7.93 4.99 -2.06
C LEU A 13 7.06 5.82 -3.01
N LYS A 14 5.76 5.53 -3.11
CA LYS A 14 4.86 6.26 -4.01
C LYS A 14 4.58 7.69 -3.53
N TYR A 15 4.79 8.00 -2.23
CA TYR A 15 4.48 9.30 -1.64
C TYR A 15 5.60 9.89 -0.79
N THR A 16 6.76 9.24 -0.69
CA THR A 16 7.93 9.77 0.02
C THR A 16 8.94 10.28 -1.00
N THR A 17 9.32 11.56 -0.89
CA THR A 17 10.53 12.09 -1.55
C THR A 17 11.80 11.65 -0.82
N ASP A 18 11.66 11.15 0.40
CA ASP A 18 12.75 10.72 1.27
C ASP A 18 12.61 9.21 1.54
N ILE A 19 13.34 8.41 0.77
CA ILE A 19 13.52 6.98 1.05
C ILE A 19 14.31 6.87 2.35
N PRO A 20 13.89 6.08 3.36
CA PRO A 20 14.70 5.88 4.55
C PRO A 20 16.10 5.39 4.16
N LYS A 21 17.15 5.91 4.81
CA LYS A 21 18.56 5.64 4.44
C LYS A 21 18.93 4.15 4.35
N ASP A 22 18.18 3.27 5.02
CA ASP A 22 18.42 1.84 5.08
C ASP A 22 17.29 1.01 4.41
N TYR A 23 16.43 1.63 3.61
CA TYR A 23 15.34 0.91 2.94
C TYR A 23 15.79 0.35 1.59
N ASP A 24 15.92 -0.98 1.52
CA ASP A 24 16.20 -1.69 0.28
C ASP A 24 15.04 -1.51 -0.72
N LEU A 25 15.30 -0.81 -1.83
CA LEU A 25 14.38 -0.72 -2.94
C LEU A 25 14.08 -2.11 -3.50
N SER A 26 12.80 -2.44 -3.68
CA SER A 26 12.43 -3.76 -4.19
C SER A 26 12.70 -3.89 -5.68
N GLU A 27 13.75 -4.63 -6.02
CA GLU A 27 14.03 -5.07 -7.39
C GLU A 27 12.83 -5.69 -8.08
N ILE A 28 12.05 -6.46 -7.33
CA ILE A 28 10.87 -7.12 -7.85
C ILE A 28 9.83 -6.09 -8.30
N GLN A 29 9.65 -5.03 -7.51
CA GLN A 29 8.62 -4.02 -7.74
C GLN A 29 8.96 -3.13 -8.93
N PHE A 30 10.16 -2.52 -8.96
CA PHE A 30 10.53 -1.65 -10.07
C PHE A 30 10.67 -2.43 -11.38
N THR A 31 11.13 -3.69 -11.34
CA THR A 31 11.17 -4.56 -12.52
C THR A 31 9.78 -4.85 -13.05
N PHE A 32 8.82 -5.13 -12.17
CA PHE A 32 7.44 -5.39 -12.57
C PHE A 32 6.80 -4.15 -13.19
N ASP A 33 6.97 -2.99 -12.56
CA ASP A 33 6.41 -1.74 -13.05
C ASP A 33 6.99 -1.37 -14.41
N PHE A 34 8.31 -1.52 -14.61
CA PHE A 34 8.96 -1.39 -15.92
C PHE A 34 8.32 -2.31 -16.97
N ILE A 35 8.24 -3.62 -16.69
CA ILE A 35 7.67 -4.58 -17.64
C ILE A 35 6.19 -4.27 -17.91
N CYS A 36 5.44 -3.79 -16.92
CA CYS A 36 4.05 -3.40 -17.05
C CYS A 36 3.89 -2.20 -17.98
N LEU A 37 4.70 -1.14 -17.82
CA LEU A 37 4.68 0.03 -18.71
C LEU A 37 4.90 -0.36 -20.17
N VAL A 38 5.91 -1.19 -20.42
CA VAL A 38 6.26 -1.61 -21.78
C VAL A 38 5.22 -2.58 -22.37
N LEU A 39 4.74 -3.58 -21.61
CA LEU A 39 3.78 -4.59 -22.10
C LEU A 39 2.34 -4.08 -22.22
N LYS A 40 1.86 -3.26 -21.27
CA LYS A 40 0.45 -2.88 -21.17
C LYS A 40 0.17 -1.50 -21.69
N ARG A 41 1.09 -0.56 -21.51
CA ARG A 41 0.91 0.83 -21.94
C ARG A 41 1.57 1.13 -23.29
N ASN A 42 2.14 0.11 -23.94
CA ASN A 42 2.86 0.21 -25.22
C ASN A 42 3.88 1.37 -25.22
N LYS A 43 4.51 1.61 -24.06
CA LYS A 43 5.54 2.63 -23.92
C LYS A 43 6.87 2.10 -24.46
N ASP A 44 7.67 3.00 -25.00
CA ASP A 44 9.03 2.69 -25.42
C ASP A 44 9.91 2.32 -24.20
N ILE A 45 10.93 1.48 -24.40
CA ILE A 45 11.79 1.00 -23.32
C ILE A 45 12.62 2.13 -22.72
N ASP A 46 13.19 3.02 -23.53
CA ASP A 46 14.05 4.10 -23.02
C ASP A 46 13.22 5.09 -22.19
N TYR A 47 12.00 5.38 -22.65
CA TYR A 47 11.04 6.17 -21.87
C TYR A 47 10.64 5.48 -20.56
N SER A 48 10.39 4.16 -20.61
CA SER A 48 9.97 3.39 -19.44
C SER A 48 11.10 3.28 -18.41
N ILE A 49 12.36 3.20 -18.84
CA ILE A 49 13.53 3.27 -17.94
C ILE A 49 13.53 4.61 -17.20
N LYS A 50 13.43 5.73 -17.92
CA LYS A 50 13.38 7.07 -17.32
C LYS A 50 12.25 7.25 -16.32
N GLU A 51 11.05 6.79 -16.67
CA GLU A 51 9.87 6.93 -15.80
C GLU A 51 10.04 6.12 -14.49
N ILE A 52 10.57 4.90 -14.58
CA ILE A 52 10.81 4.05 -13.41
C ILE A 52 12.00 4.54 -12.60
N ALA A 53 13.09 4.95 -13.25
CA ALA A 53 14.26 5.51 -12.60
C ALA A 53 13.87 6.73 -11.75
N TYR A 54 13.13 7.68 -12.33
CA TYR A 54 12.59 8.82 -11.60
C TYR A 54 11.67 8.42 -10.45
N LYS A 55 10.75 7.47 -10.68
CA LYS A 55 9.79 7.02 -9.66
C LYS A 55 10.45 6.40 -8.44
N TYR A 56 11.58 5.73 -8.62
CA TYR A 56 12.27 4.97 -7.58
C TYR A 56 13.60 5.59 -7.14
N ASP A 57 13.88 6.83 -7.56
CA ASP A 57 15.13 7.54 -7.29
C ASP A 57 16.39 6.73 -7.66
N LEU A 58 16.36 6.12 -8.85
CA LEU A 58 17.47 5.37 -9.44
C LEU A 58 18.09 6.16 -10.59
N THR A 59 19.34 5.87 -10.94
CA THR A 59 19.94 6.40 -12.17
C THR A 59 19.45 5.60 -13.38
N ASP A 60 19.28 6.28 -14.52
CA ASP A 60 18.90 5.65 -15.79
C ASP A 60 19.88 4.51 -16.17
N ASP A 61 21.18 4.76 -15.99
CA ASP A 61 22.25 3.82 -16.33
C ASP A 61 22.20 2.58 -15.44
N PHE A 62 22.04 2.75 -14.12
CA PHE A 62 21.90 1.62 -13.19
C PHE A 62 20.72 0.71 -13.57
N LEU A 63 19.53 1.31 -13.76
CA LEU A 63 18.33 0.53 -14.07
C LEU A 63 18.48 -0.19 -15.41
N LYS A 64 19.08 0.47 -16.40
CA LYS A 64 19.33 -0.13 -17.71
C LYS A 64 20.28 -1.31 -17.64
N ASP A 65 21.42 -1.16 -16.96
CA ASP A 65 22.41 -2.22 -16.80
C ASP A 65 21.81 -3.40 -16.04
N TYR A 66 21.11 -3.14 -14.93
CA TYR A 66 20.36 -4.16 -14.19
C TYR A 66 19.39 -4.96 -15.09
N LEU A 67 18.59 -4.27 -15.91
CA LEU A 67 17.62 -4.90 -16.79
C LEU A 67 18.29 -5.73 -17.90
N ILE A 68 19.49 -5.36 -18.35
CA ILE A 68 20.29 -6.11 -19.34
C ILE A 68 20.92 -7.34 -18.69
N GLU A 69 21.60 -7.18 -17.55
CA GLU A 69 22.29 -8.25 -16.82
C GLU A 69 21.33 -9.35 -16.40
N ASN A 70 20.15 -8.97 -15.90
CA ASN A 70 19.07 -9.89 -15.53
C ASN A 70 18.23 -10.38 -16.72
N LYS A 71 18.64 -10.04 -17.95
CA LYS A 71 18.02 -10.46 -19.21
C LYS A 71 16.55 -10.10 -19.30
N PHE A 72 16.10 -9.00 -18.69
CA PHE A 72 14.74 -8.48 -18.83
C PHE A 72 14.56 -7.72 -20.14
N ILE A 73 15.56 -6.92 -20.50
CA ILE A 73 15.70 -6.34 -21.84
C ILE A 73 16.87 -6.99 -22.55
N ILE A 74 16.75 -7.13 -23.86
CA ILE A 74 17.82 -7.66 -24.69
C ILE A 74 18.22 -6.60 -25.69
N ASN A 75 19.53 -6.35 -25.77
CA ASN A 75 20.13 -5.58 -26.84
C ASN A 75 20.08 -6.43 -28.13
N ARG A 76 19.71 -5.81 -29.23
CA ARG A 76 19.67 -6.46 -30.55
C ARG A 76 20.95 -7.08 -31.04
N THR A 77 22.08 -6.98 -30.36
CA THR A 77 23.30 -7.71 -30.73
C THR A 77 23.15 -9.25 -30.70
N ASN A 78 22.11 -9.81 -30.07
CA ASN A 78 21.82 -11.26 -30.12
C ASN A 78 21.05 -11.68 -31.39
N LYS A 79 21.80 -12.08 -32.42
CA LYS A 79 21.30 -12.50 -33.75
C LYS A 79 20.21 -13.58 -33.73
N ASN A 80 20.31 -14.54 -32.81
CA ASN A 80 19.36 -15.67 -32.74
C ASN A 80 17.96 -15.24 -32.31
N GLU A 81 17.88 -14.25 -31.44
CA GLU A 81 16.63 -13.82 -30.84
C GLU A 81 15.98 -12.68 -31.64
N PHE A 82 16.79 -11.88 -32.34
CA PHE A 82 16.32 -10.99 -33.41
C PHE A 82 15.64 -11.75 -34.55
N SER A 83 16.21 -12.86 -35.02
CA SER A 83 15.55 -13.70 -36.03
C SER A 83 14.21 -14.25 -35.53
N LYS A 84 14.12 -14.68 -34.25
CA LYS A 84 12.83 -15.07 -33.64
C LYS A 84 11.80 -13.94 -33.65
N GLN A 85 12.21 -12.68 -33.47
CA GLN A 85 11.28 -11.55 -33.58
C GLN A 85 10.83 -11.29 -35.00
N LEU A 86 11.74 -11.36 -35.98
CA LEU A 86 11.41 -11.15 -37.39
C LEU A 86 10.43 -12.19 -37.93
N LYS A 87 10.35 -13.39 -37.32
CA LYS A 87 9.32 -14.40 -37.64
C LYS A 87 7.87 -13.89 -37.51
N LYS A 88 7.61 -12.83 -36.73
CA LYS A 88 6.28 -12.20 -36.64
C LYS A 88 5.87 -11.45 -37.91
N TYR A 89 6.82 -11.11 -38.77
CA TYR A 89 6.60 -10.40 -40.01
C TYR A 89 6.71 -11.37 -41.20
N ASN A 90 5.74 -11.30 -42.12
CA ASN A 90 5.86 -12.01 -43.38
C ASN A 90 6.97 -11.37 -44.27
N THR A 91 7.48 -12.12 -45.24
CA THR A 91 8.59 -11.67 -46.09
C THR A 91 8.26 -10.39 -46.88
N LYS A 92 6.99 -10.18 -47.23
CA LYS A 92 6.53 -8.98 -47.94
C LYS A 92 6.67 -7.72 -47.06
N SER A 93 6.33 -7.82 -45.78
CA SER A 93 6.50 -6.75 -44.79
C SER A 93 7.97 -6.41 -44.56
N LEU A 94 8.82 -7.42 -44.43
CA LEU A 94 10.27 -7.24 -44.29
C LEU A 94 10.88 -6.52 -45.51
N LYS A 95 10.48 -6.91 -46.73
CA LYS A 95 10.90 -6.22 -47.97
C LYS A 95 10.43 -4.76 -48.02
N LYS A 96 9.22 -4.46 -47.54
CA LYS A 96 8.73 -3.08 -47.43
C LYS A 96 9.59 -2.24 -46.48
N MET A 97 10.02 -2.80 -45.34
CA MET A 97 10.92 -2.12 -44.40
C MET A 97 12.26 -1.75 -45.06
N LEU A 98 12.86 -2.71 -45.79
CA LEU A 98 14.08 -2.46 -46.56
C LEU A 98 13.88 -1.40 -47.64
N LYS A 99 12.78 -1.48 -48.40
CA LYS A 99 12.47 -0.51 -49.47
C LYS A 99 12.33 0.92 -48.94
N LYS A 100 11.70 1.10 -47.77
CA LYS A 100 11.55 2.42 -47.12
C LYS A 100 12.89 3.05 -46.73
N GLN A 101 13.94 2.25 -46.57
CA GLN A 101 15.29 2.70 -46.23
C GLN A 101 16.23 2.69 -47.45
N GLY A 102 15.70 2.53 -48.67
CA GLY A 102 16.52 2.47 -49.89
C GLY A 102 17.38 1.20 -50.02
N LEU A 103 17.10 0.15 -49.23
CA LEU A 103 17.93 -1.06 -49.17
C LEU A 103 17.43 -2.16 -50.12
N LYS A 104 18.37 -3.00 -50.57
CA LYS A 104 18.11 -4.13 -51.46
C LYS A 104 17.07 -5.09 -50.86
N THR A 105 15.99 -5.35 -51.60
CA THR A 105 14.84 -6.18 -51.15
C THR A 105 14.86 -7.62 -51.67
N SER A 106 15.80 -7.98 -52.55
CA SER A 106 15.90 -9.32 -53.14
C SER A 106 16.69 -10.31 -52.28
N GLY A 107 16.42 -11.62 -52.46
CA GLY A 107 17.08 -12.74 -51.79
C GLY A 107 16.16 -13.61 -50.92
N LYS A 108 16.73 -14.73 -50.42
CA LYS A 108 16.10 -15.61 -49.43
C LYS A 108 15.81 -14.84 -48.13
N ARG A 109 14.82 -15.29 -47.36
CA ARG A 109 14.36 -14.65 -46.13
C ARG A 109 15.51 -14.35 -45.15
N GLU A 110 16.41 -15.30 -44.91
CA GLU A 110 17.57 -15.10 -44.04
C GLU A 110 18.46 -13.92 -44.46
N LYS A 111 18.68 -13.72 -45.77
CA LYS A 111 19.47 -12.57 -46.27
C LYS A 111 18.73 -11.24 -46.06
N ILE A 112 17.40 -11.26 -46.11
CA ILE A 112 16.56 -10.09 -45.80
C ILE A 112 16.63 -9.80 -44.29
N GLU A 113 16.48 -10.81 -43.44
CA GLU A 113 16.60 -10.67 -41.98
C GLU A 113 17.97 -10.14 -41.56
N LYS A 114 19.06 -10.66 -42.17
CA LYS A 114 20.43 -10.19 -41.96
C LYS A 114 20.60 -8.71 -42.34
N ARG A 115 20.06 -8.27 -43.48
CA ARG A 115 20.11 -6.84 -43.88
C ARG A 115 19.32 -5.94 -42.93
N ILE A 116 18.15 -6.38 -42.47
CA ILE A 116 17.34 -5.63 -41.50
C ILE A 116 18.08 -5.47 -40.17
N PHE A 117 18.83 -6.51 -39.77
CA PHE A 117 19.71 -6.49 -38.61
C PHE A 117 20.87 -5.50 -38.79
N GLU A 118 21.67 -5.65 -39.86
CA GLU A 118 22.87 -4.86 -40.12
C GLU A 118 22.57 -3.35 -40.25
N HIS A 119 21.45 -2.99 -40.85
CA HIS A 119 21.05 -1.60 -41.04
C HIS A 119 20.15 -1.06 -39.91
N ASN A 120 19.97 -1.82 -38.83
CA ASN A 120 19.23 -1.44 -37.63
C ASN A 120 17.86 -0.76 -37.89
N ILE A 121 17.13 -1.25 -38.89
CA ILE A 121 15.98 -0.55 -39.51
C ILE A 121 14.81 -0.32 -38.53
N LEU A 122 14.60 -1.25 -37.61
CA LEU A 122 13.57 -1.12 -36.59
C LEU A 122 14.17 -0.26 -35.45
N LYS A 123 13.81 1.02 -35.28
CA LYS A 123 14.48 1.98 -34.36
C LYS A 123 14.46 1.71 -32.83
N ASN A 124 14.27 0.46 -32.37
CA ASN A 124 14.33 0.10 -30.95
C ASN A 124 15.52 -0.83 -30.69
N SER A 125 16.57 -0.30 -30.06
CA SER A 125 17.79 -1.03 -29.67
C SER A 125 17.51 -2.16 -28.69
N TYR A 126 16.49 -2.00 -27.86
CA TYR A 126 16.09 -2.96 -26.83
C TYR A 126 14.70 -3.53 -27.08
N TYR A 127 14.46 -4.74 -26.54
CA TYR A 127 13.14 -5.34 -26.47
C TYR A 127 13.00 -6.19 -25.20
N LEU A 128 11.75 -6.38 -24.76
CA LEU A 128 11.47 -7.29 -23.66
C LEU A 128 11.75 -8.75 -24.05
N SER A 129 12.52 -9.43 -23.22
CA SER A 129 12.82 -10.84 -23.37
C SER A 129 11.62 -11.75 -23.06
N SER A 130 11.80 -13.05 -23.30
CA SER A 130 10.90 -14.08 -22.77
C SER A 130 10.89 -14.09 -21.23
N ASN A 131 12.05 -13.85 -20.59
CA ASN A 131 12.18 -13.77 -19.13
C ASN A 131 11.24 -12.72 -18.55
N SER A 132 11.18 -11.53 -19.15
CA SER A 132 10.27 -10.45 -18.72
C SER A 132 8.80 -10.88 -18.70
N LYS A 133 8.35 -11.61 -19.72
CA LYS A 133 6.97 -12.09 -19.77
C LYS A 133 6.67 -13.13 -18.69
N THR A 134 7.62 -14.03 -18.45
CA THR A 134 7.51 -15.04 -17.39
C THR A 134 7.51 -14.40 -16.01
N PHE A 135 8.46 -13.48 -15.77
CA PHE A 135 8.54 -12.70 -14.54
C PHE A 135 7.23 -11.96 -14.26
N TYR A 136 6.74 -11.19 -15.23
CA TYR A 136 5.47 -10.47 -15.11
C TYR A 136 4.33 -11.41 -14.74
N LYS A 137 4.15 -12.53 -15.46
CA LYS A 137 3.10 -13.50 -15.15
C LYS A 137 3.21 -14.05 -13.72
N ASN A 138 4.41 -14.40 -13.29
CA ASN A 138 4.65 -15.01 -11.99
C ASN A 138 4.46 -14.03 -10.83
N LYS A 139 4.82 -12.74 -11.02
CA LYS A 139 4.77 -11.73 -9.95
C LYS A 139 3.47 -10.91 -9.95
N LYS A 140 2.71 -10.92 -11.05
CA LYS A 140 1.48 -10.12 -11.22
C LYS A 140 0.51 -10.23 -10.05
N ARG A 141 0.26 -11.45 -9.57
CA ARG A 141 -0.74 -11.67 -8.52
C ARG A 141 -0.37 -10.88 -7.25
N ARG A 142 0.84 -11.06 -6.72
CA ARG A 142 1.23 -10.43 -5.46
C ARG A 142 1.40 -8.91 -5.59
N ILE A 143 1.94 -8.44 -6.73
CA ILE A 143 2.15 -7.00 -6.94
C ILE A 143 0.82 -6.29 -7.11
N ASN A 144 -0.15 -6.88 -7.81
CA ASN A 144 -1.50 -6.31 -7.88
C ASN A 144 -2.14 -6.24 -6.49
N ILE A 145 -2.07 -7.31 -5.68
CA ILE A 145 -2.58 -7.28 -4.30
C ILE A 145 -1.95 -6.13 -3.51
N PHE A 146 -0.64 -5.97 -3.58
CA PHE A 146 0.04 -4.88 -2.89
C PHE A 146 -0.41 -3.52 -3.40
N ASN A 147 -0.36 -3.29 -4.72
CA ASN A 147 -0.72 -2.00 -5.34
C ASN A 147 -2.19 -1.61 -5.10
N ASP A 148 -3.11 -2.57 -5.09
CA ASP A 148 -4.54 -2.30 -4.96
C ASP A 148 -4.95 -2.02 -3.49
N TYR A 149 -4.23 -2.58 -2.52
CA TYR A 149 -4.67 -2.60 -1.12
C TYR A 149 -3.69 -2.01 -0.11
N LEU A 150 -2.38 -2.07 -0.35
CA LEU A 150 -1.35 -1.87 0.68
C LEU A 150 -0.32 -0.79 0.32
N SER A 151 -0.13 -0.51 -0.97
CA SER A 151 0.96 0.34 -1.46
C SER A 151 0.87 1.80 -1.06
N ASP A 152 -0.19 2.26 -0.41
CA ASP A 152 -0.24 3.62 0.11
C ASP A 152 0.37 3.71 1.52
N ASN A 153 0.53 2.59 2.24
CA ASN A 153 0.90 2.59 3.66
C ASN A 153 1.98 1.59 4.05
N TYR A 154 2.37 0.69 3.15
CA TYR A 154 3.34 -0.36 3.44
C TYR A 154 4.43 -0.43 2.39
N TYR A 155 5.52 -1.09 2.75
CA TYR A 155 6.62 -1.42 1.88
C TYR A 155 6.42 -2.77 1.19
N PHE A 156 6.85 -2.85 -0.07
CA PHE A 156 6.64 -4.08 -0.84
C PHE A 156 7.50 -5.23 -0.33
N ASN A 157 8.72 -4.98 0.16
CA ASN A 157 9.60 -6.06 0.62
C ASN A 157 9.01 -6.79 1.83
N GLU A 158 8.54 -6.05 2.83
CA GLU A 158 7.82 -6.59 3.98
C GLU A 158 6.58 -7.41 3.57
N PHE A 159 5.76 -6.86 2.68
CA PHE A 159 4.63 -7.60 2.13
C PHE A 159 5.07 -8.84 1.35
N ASN A 160 6.17 -8.77 0.60
CA ASN A 160 6.65 -9.86 -0.24
C ASN A 160 7.15 -11.02 0.63
N GLU A 161 7.85 -10.76 1.73
CA GLU A 161 8.24 -11.78 2.71
C GLU A 161 6.99 -12.47 3.26
N PHE A 162 6.03 -11.70 3.79
CA PHE A 162 4.77 -12.24 4.25
C PHE A 162 4.04 -13.06 3.18
N TYR A 163 4.00 -12.56 1.94
CA TYR A 163 3.33 -13.23 0.84
C TYR A 163 3.96 -14.59 0.54
N MET A 164 5.29 -14.71 0.61
CA MET A 164 5.98 -15.96 0.33
C MET A 164 5.64 -17.06 1.33
N ASP A 165 5.30 -16.72 2.56
CA ASP A 165 4.82 -17.69 3.57
C ASP A 165 3.32 -17.98 3.44
N ASN A 166 2.57 -17.07 2.80
CA ASN A 166 1.11 -17.07 2.82
C ASN A 166 0.44 -17.22 1.44
N PHE A 167 1.20 -17.46 0.36
CA PHE A 167 0.70 -17.44 -1.01
C PHE A 167 -0.41 -18.46 -1.30
N ARG A 168 -0.49 -19.54 -0.49
CA ARG A 168 -1.53 -20.56 -0.57
C ARG A 168 -2.90 -20.08 -0.07
N LYS A 169 -2.97 -18.98 0.69
CA LYS A 169 -4.23 -18.38 1.14
C LYS A 169 -5.05 -17.84 -0.05
N LYS A 170 -6.37 -17.74 0.15
CA LYS A 170 -7.27 -17.07 -0.81
C LYS A 170 -6.83 -15.61 -1.00
N LEU A 171 -6.86 -15.14 -2.26
CA LEU A 171 -6.31 -13.85 -2.67
C LEU A 171 -6.85 -12.68 -1.84
N ASP A 172 -8.17 -12.67 -1.62
CA ASP A 172 -8.89 -11.64 -0.87
C ASP A 172 -8.57 -11.62 0.63
N LYS A 173 -8.05 -12.73 1.17
CA LYS A 173 -7.65 -12.88 2.58
C LYS A 173 -6.21 -12.46 2.85
N ILE A 174 -5.35 -12.39 1.82
CA ILE A 174 -3.92 -12.06 2.00
C ILE A 174 -3.74 -10.65 2.57
N PRO A 175 -4.35 -9.57 2.01
CA PRO A 175 -4.24 -8.23 2.61
C PRO A 175 -4.77 -8.16 4.04
N VAL A 176 -5.88 -8.83 4.31
CA VAL A 176 -6.51 -8.84 5.64
C VAL A 176 -5.58 -9.51 6.65
N ALA A 177 -5.00 -10.66 6.29
CA ALA A 177 -4.06 -11.35 7.17
C ALA A 177 -2.78 -10.53 7.41
N PHE A 178 -2.27 -9.85 6.37
CA PHE A 178 -1.12 -8.96 6.50
C PHE A 178 -1.41 -7.80 7.46
N ILE A 179 -2.48 -7.04 7.23
CA ILE A 179 -2.84 -5.90 8.09
C ILE A 179 -3.12 -6.37 9.53
N ASN A 180 -3.77 -7.53 9.72
CA ASN A 180 -4.00 -8.06 11.07
C ASN A 180 -2.71 -8.41 11.81
N GLN A 181 -1.68 -8.92 11.12
CA GLN A 181 -0.38 -9.14 11.74
C GLN A 181 0.21 -7.82 12.27
N HIS A 182 0.06 -6.73 11.52
CA HIS A 182 0.52 -5.40 11.96
C HIS A 182 -0.33 -4.79 13.07
N ILE A 183 -1.65 -5.04 13.08
CA ILE A 183 -2.51 -4.64 14.21
C ILE A 183 -2.10 -5.38 15.49
N ASN A 184 -1.90 -6.70 15.41
CA ASN A 184 -1.51 -7.51 16.56
C ASN A 184 -0.14 -7.10 17.09
N LYS A 185 0.83 -6.86 16.18
CA LYS A 185 2.15 -6.38 16.58
C LYS A 185 2.08 -5.02 17.28
N ALA A 186 1.25 -4.09 16.77
CA ALA A 186 1.08 -2.79 17.42
C ALA A 186 0.38 -2.89 18.80
N ASP A 187 -0.49 -3.87 18.98
CA ASP A 187 -1.14 -4.18 20.26
C ASP A 187 -0.12 -4.78 21.25
N GLU A 188 0.71 -5.72 20.80
CA GLU A 188 1.80 -6.34 21.58
C GLU A 188 2.88 -5.33 21.99
N ASP A 189 3.25 -4.43 21.08
CA ASP A 189 4.26 -3.38 21.30
C ASP A 189 3.70 -2.16 22.05
N GLU A 190 2.39 -2.14 22.36
CA GLU A 190 1.68 -0.97 22.91
C GLU A 190 1.91 0.32 22.06
N ASP A 191 1.95 0.19 20.73
CA ASP A 191 2.16 1.31 19.81
C ASP A 191 0.82 1.90 19.33
N HIS A 192 0.38 2.97 20.00
CA HIS A 192 -0.89 3.63 19.73
C HIS A 192 -1.03 4.08 18.27
N ASP A 193 -0.03 4.80 17.74
CA ASP A 193 -0.15 5.43 16.43
C ASP A 193 -0.15 4.38 15.32
N ARG A 194 0.67 3.31 15.43
CA ARG A 194 0.59 2.17 14.51
C ARG A 194 -0.73 1.43 14.62
N PHE A 195 -1.26 1.22 15.81
CA PHE A 195 -2.56 0.57 16.00
C PHE A 195 -3.66 1.35 15.29
N ILE A 196 -3.72 2.67 15.50
CA ILE A 196 -4.69 3.56 14.84
C ILE A 196 -4.52 3.51 13.31
N LEU A 197 -3.30 3.63 12.81
CA LEU A 197 -3.00 3.58 11.37
C LEU A 197 -3.48 2.27 10.74
N ASN A 198 -3.15 1.13 11.34
CA ASN A 198 -3.45 -0.18 10.77
C ASN A 198 -4.96 -0.50 10.79
N ASN A 199 -5.67 -0.12 11.87
CA ASN A 199 -7.13 -0.22 11.92
C ASN A 199 -7.80 0.68 10.88
N ARG A 200 -7.29 1.91 10.65
CA ARG A 200 -7.78 2.80 9.59
C ARG A 200 -7.61 2.19 8.19
N ILE A 201 -6.45 1.59 7.92
CA ILE A 201 -6.20 0.91 6.64
C ILE A 201 -7.16 -0.26 6.43
N MET A 202 -7.42 -1.03 7.49
CA MET A 202 -8.37 -2.13 7.45
C MET A 202 -9.81 -1.67 7.20
N ALA A 203 -10.26 -0.61 7.88
CA ALA A 203 -11.57 -0.02 7.66
C ALA A 203 -11.74 0.45 6.20
N ASN A 204 -10.74 1.13 5.64
CA ASN A 204 -10.72 1.54 4.24
C ASN A 204 -10.78 0.34 3.27
N HIS A 205 -10.09 -0.75 3.59
CA HIS A 205 -10.16 -1.99 2.81
C HIS A 205 -11.59 -2.55 2.73
N PHE A 206 -12.29 -2.59 3.86
CA PHE A 206 -13.67 -3.10 3.91
C PHE A 206 -14.70 -2.11 3.35
N ASN A 207 -14.43 -0.81 3.40
CA ASN A 207 -15.24 0.19 2.70
C ASN A 207 -15.25 -0.05 1.18
N LYS A 208 -14.07 -0.24 0.57
CA LYS A 208 -13.92 -0.54 -0.87
C LYS A 208 -14.65 -1.83 -1.30
N LYS A 209 -14.89 -2.75 -0.36
CA LYS A 209 -15.59 -4.02 -0.58
C LYS A 209 -17.05 -3.99 -0.15
N GLU A 210 -17.56 -2.82 0.26
CA GLU A 210 -18.92 -2.62 0.79
C GLU A 210 -19.28 -3.56 1.97
N LYS A 211 -18.28 -4.00 2.73
CA LYS A 211 -18.45 -4.88 3.90
C LYS A 211 -18.62 -4.05 5.17
N TYR A 212 -19.72 -3.29 5.24
CA TYR A 212 -19.93 -2.24 6.25
C TYR A 212 -19.93 -2.72 7.71
N LYS A 213 -20.43 -3.94 8.00
CA LYS A 213 -20.38 -4.49 9.37
C LYS A 213 -18.95 -4.70 9.85
N ILE A 214 -18.11 -5.26 8.99
CA ILE A 214 -16.70 -5.50 9.33
C ILE A 214 -15.94 -4.18 9.37
N MET A 215 -16.21 -3.25 8.43
CA MET A 215 -15.65 -1.89 8.49
C MET A 215 -15.96 -1.20 9.83
N LEU A 216 -17.20 -1.33 10.33
CA LEU A 216 -17.63 -0.76 11.60
C LEU A 216 -16.79 -1.28 12.77
N GLU A 217 -16.44 -2.56 12.81
CA GLU A 217 -15.59 -3.12 13.87
C GLU A 217 -14.25 -2.38 13.97
N TYR A 218 -13.55 -2.21 12.84
CA TYR A 218 -12.25 -1.52 12.82
C TYR A 218 -12.36 0.00 13.06
N GLU A 219 -13.43 0.64 12.57
CA GLU A 219 -13.71 2.06 12.89
C GLU A 219 -13.98 2.26 14.37
N LEU A 220 -14.72 1.35 15.01
CA LEU A 220 -14.97 1.41 16.44
C LEU A 220 -13.71 1.12 17.25
N ARG A 221 -12.84 0.21 16.81
CA ARG A 221 -11.53 -0.01 17.47
C ARG A 221 -10.68 1.25 17.46
N LEU A 222 -10.61 1.92 16.31
CA LEU A 222 -9.93 3.21 16.17
C LEU A 222 -10.56 4.26 17.08
N PHE A 223 -11.89 4.39 17.07
CA PHE A 223 -12.62 5.32 17.91
C PHE A 223 -12.37 5.10 19.41
N CYS A 224 -12.45 3.85 19.88
CA CYS A 224 -12.27 3.53 21.29
C CYS A 224 -10.84 3.77 21.76
N MET A 225 -9.84 3.27 21.03
CA MET A 225 -8.43 3.50 21.38
C MET A 225 -8.07 4.97 21.29
N ASN A 226 -8.53 5.68 20.27
CA ASN A 226 -8.18 7.08 20.13
C ASN A 226 -8.89 7.98 21.15
N LEU A 227 -10.07 7.60 21.65
CA LEU A 227 -10.66 8.29 22.82
C LEU A 227 -9.91 7.98 24.12
N ASN A 228 -9.32 6.80 24.23
CA ASN A 228 -8.63 6.34 25.42
C ASN A 228 -7.18 5.94 25.07
N PRO A 229 -6.30 6.92 24.75
CA PRO A 229 -4.93 6.69 24.27
C PRO A 229 -3.98 6.19 25.38
N ILE A 230 -4.30 5.03 25.95
CA ILE A 230 -3.65 4.50 27.15
C ILE A 230 -2.15 4.23 26.96
N TRP A 231 -1.73 3.90 25.75
CA TRP A 231 -0.33 3.59 25.45
C TRP A 231 0.54 4.81 25.12
N LYS A 232 -0.05 6.01 25.02
CA LYS A 232 0.71 7.26 24.84
C LYS A 232 0.31 8.34 25.85
N ILE A 233 -0.08 7.90 27.04
CA ILE A 233 -0.64 8.76 28.09
C ILE A 233 0.33 9.85 28.57
N ASP A 234 1.63 9.62 28.41
CA ASP A 234 2.68 10.56 28.78
C ASP A 234 2.88 11.69 27.75
N ASP A 235 2.25 11.58 26.56
CA ASP A 235 2.28 12.59 25.50
C ASP A 235 0.89 12.85 24.90
N LEU A 236 0.07 13.58 25.67
CA LEU A 236 -1.28 13.98 25.25
C LEU A 236 -1.36 15.43 24.77
N SER A 237 -0.24 16.15 24.74
CA SER A 237 -0.18 17.60 24.48
C SER A 237 -0.79 18.01 23.14
N SER A 238 -0.67 17.16 22.12
CA SER A 238 -1.24 17.34 20.78
C SER A 238 -2.33 16.31 20.45
N HIS A 239 -2.86 15.60 21.45
CA HIS A 239 -3.80 14.51 21.22
C HIS A 239 -5.18 15.05 20.80
N VAL A 240 -5.77 14.39 19.80
CA VAL A 240 -7.13 14.68 19.33
C VAL A 240 -7.98 13.44 19.55
N GLY A 241 -8.99 13.51 20.42
CA GLY A 241 -9.80 12.35 20.81
C GLY A 241 -10.56 11.69 19.66
N ILE A 242 -11.21 12.47 18.77
CA ILE A 242 -11.92 11.94 17.61
C ILE A 242 -11.29 12.45 16.32
N ILE A 243 -10.74 11.51 15.54
CA ILE A 243 -10.15 11.79 14.22
C ILE A 243 -11.26 12.09 13.20
N LYS A 244 -11.02 13.11 12.36
CA LYS A 244 -11.96 13.60 11.34
C LYS A 244 -12.44 12.51 10.38
N ASP A 245 -11.56 11.60 9.96
CA ASP A 245 -11.92 10.52 9.05
C ASP A 245 -12.84 9.51 9.72
N SER A 246 -12.58 9.14 10.98
CA SER A 246 -13.46 8.25 11.73
C SER A 246 -14.83 8.89 12.00
N TYR A 247 -14.87 10.19 12.32
CA TYR A 247 -16.13 10.94 12.42
C TYR A 247 -16.97 10.83 11.13
N LYS A 248 -16.34 11.01 9.96
CA LYS A 248 -17.02 10.89 8.67
C LYS A 248 -17.46 9.45 8.40
N ASN A 249 -16.61 8.48 8.68
CA ASN A 249 -16.88 7.06 8.43
C ASN A 249 -18.01 6.54 9.33
N LEU A 250 -18.05 6.90 10.60
CA LEU A 250 -19.14 6.54 11.51
C LEU A 250 -20.48 7.19 11.09
N ASN A 251 -20.46 8.44 10.62
CA ASN A 251 -21.64 9.08 10.04
C ASN A 251 -22.11 8.42 8.75
N PHE A 252 -21.18 8.01 7.89
CA PHE A 252 -21.51 7.23 6.70
C PHE A 252 -22.12 5.88 7.07
N LEU A 253 -21.53 5.16 8.02
CA LEU A 253 -22.00 3.84 8.48
C LEU A 253 -23.37 3.90 9.14
N LYS A 254 -23.71 5.00 9.84
CA LYS A 254 -25.07 5.25 10.34
C LYS A 254 -26.15 5.15 9.26
N ASN A 255 -25.83 5.56 8.03
CA ASN A 255 -26.79 5.53 6.91
C ASN A 255 -26.82 4.16 6.22
N ARG A 256 -25.85 3.27 6.49
CA ARG A 256 -25.73 1.93 5.91
C ARG A 256 -26.17 0.81 6.86
N LEU A 257 -26.10 1.06 8.15
CA LEU A 257 -26.37 0.10 9.22
C LEU A 257 -27.44 0.65 10.16
N SER A 258 -28.23 -0.23 10.78
CA SER A 258 -29.19 0.21 11.79
C SER A 258 -28.45 0.76 13.01
N LYS A 259 -29.06 1.76 13.67
CA LYS A 259 -28.51 2.35 14.90
C LYS A 259 -28.22 1.30 15.98
N ASN A 260 -29.07 0.28 16.09
CA ASN A 260 -28.87 -0.81 17.05
C ASN A 260 -27.61 -1.62 16.77
N ILE A 261 -27.28 -1.88 15.49
CA ILE A 261 -26.04 -2.59 15.11
C ILE A 261 -24.81 -1.75 15.49
N VAL A 262 -24.85 -0.44 15.24
CA VAL A 262 -23.72 0.45 15.59
C VAL A 262 -23.49 0.48 17.10
N ILE A 263 -24.58 0.59 17.87
CA ILE A 263 -24.51 0.63 19.33
C ILE A 263 -24.07 -0.71 19.89
N SER A 264 -24.63 -1.83 19.46
CA SER A 264 -24.26 -3.15 19.97
C SER A 264 -22.79 -3.48 19.65
N ALA A 265 -22.33 -3.14 18.45
CA ALA A 265 -20.93 -3.29 18.08
C ALA A 265 -20.00 -2.43 18.95
N PHE A 266 -20.39 -1.20 19.31
CA PHE A 266 -19.60 -0.36 20.21
C PHE A 266 -19.37 -1.04 21.56
N TYR A 267 -20.40 -1.62 22.17
CA TYR A 267 -20.26 -2.30 23.45
C TYR A 267 -19.31 -3.50 23.34
N VAL A 268 -19.50 -4.35 22.31
CA VAL A 268 -18.64 -5.52 22.08
C VAL A 268 -17.18 -5.11 21.85
N ILE A 269 -16.93 -4.08 21.04
CA ILE A 269 -15.57 -3.62 20.74
C ILE A 269 -14.93 -2.96 21.96
N TRP A 270 -15.66 -2.12 22.69
CA TRP A 270 -15.15 -1.53 23.92
C TRP A 270 -14.70 -2.59 24.92
N ASP A 271 -15.54 -3.61 25.14
CA ASP A 271 -15.27 -4.69 26.09
C ASP A 271 -14.19 -5.66 25.61
N SER A 272 -13.81 -5.60 24.34
CA SER A 272 -12.68 -6.38 23.81
C SER A 272 -11.31 -5.78 24.15
N PHE A 273 -11.26 -4.52 24.58
CA PHE A 273 -10.03 -3.89 25.03
C PHE A 273 -9.80 -4.16 26.51
N ASP A 274 -8.65 -4.74 26.84
CA ASP A 274 -8.24 -4.97 28.22
C ASP A 274 -7.58 -3.70 28.81
N PHE A 275 -8.40 -2.66 28.98
CA PHE A 275 -7.92 -1.37 29.45
C PHE A 275 -7.44 -1.47 30.90
N ASN A 276 -6.13 -1.54 31.14
CA ASN A 276 -5.58 -1.46 32.50
C ASN A 276 -5.76 -0.08 33.16
N ARG A 277 -6.03 0.95 32.34
CA ARG A 277 -6.25 2.35 32.73
C ARG A 277 -7.34 2.96 31.86
N ILE A 278 -8.14 3.87 32.43
CA ILE A 278 -9.17 4.60 31.68
C ILE A 278 -9.04 6.10 31.92
N ILE A 279 -8.97 6.85 30.80
CA ILE A 279 -9.06 8.32 30.73
C ILE A 279 -10.53 8.71 30.49
N VAL A 280 -11.15 8.16 29.45
CA VAL A 280 -12.56 8.42 29.09
C VAL A 280 -13.40 7.20 29.42
N SER A 281 -14.41 7.37 30.28
CA SER A 281 -15.29 6.26 30.66
C SER A 281 -16.07 5.68 29.48
N LYS A 282 -16.47 4.41 29.56
CA LYS A 282 -17.34 3.75 28.57
C LYS A 282 -18.60 4.55 28.28
N TYR A 283 -19.21 5.10 29.32
CA TYR A 283 -20.40 5.93 29.24
C TYR A 283 -20.16 7.26 28.50
N ASP A 284 -19.05 7.95 28.81
CA ASP A 284 -18.67 9.17 28.12
C ASP A 284 -18.31 8.91 26.65
N ALA A 285 -17.59 7.81 26.37
CA ALA A 285 -17.30 7.37 25.00
C ALA A 285 -18.57 7.06 24.21
N TYR A 286 -19.55 6.38 24.83
CA TYR A 286 -20.86 6.16 24.22
C TYR A 286 -21.59 7.48 23.91
N ARG A 287 -21.53 8.47 24.82
CA ARG A 287 -22.10 9.80 24.57
C ARG A 287 -21.43 10.47 23.37
N CYS A 288 -20.10 10.40 23.26
CA CYS A 288 -19.37 10.88 22.08
C CYS A 288 -19.83 10.18 20.80
N LEU A 289 -19.97 8.85 20.80
CA LEU A 289 -20.50 8.11 19.64
C LEU A 289 -21.91 8.58 19.28
N LYS A 290 -22.80 8.73 20.27
CA LYS A 290 -24.17 9.23 20.06
C LYS A 290 -24.16 10.64 19.46
N ASP A 291 -23.24 11.49 19.88
CA ASP A 291 -23.08 12.85 19.37
C ASP A 291 -22.60 12.86 17.92
N ILE A 292 -21.63 12.00 17.56
CA ILE A 292 -21.24 11.76 16.16
C ILE A 292 -22.47 11.32 15.36
N LEU A 293 -23.17 10.27 15.80
CA LEU A 293 -24.33 9.73 15.09
C LEU A 293 -25.49 10.74 14.97
N ASN A 294 -25.51 11.80 15.78
CA ASN A 294 -26.48 12.89 15.65
C ASN A 294 -25.95 14.06 14.80
N ASN A 295 -24.85 13.87 14.08
CA ASN A 295 -24.16 14.89 13.27
C ASN A 295 -23.80 16.14 14.07
N LYS A 296 -23.47 16.02 15.36
CA LYS A 296 -22.99 17.17 16.13
C LYS A 296 -21.61 17.60 15.62
N ASN A 297 -21.32 18.89 15.75
CA ASN A 297 -20.08 19.48 15.27
C ASN A 297 -18.84 18.81 15.90
N LEU A 298 -17.96 18.24 15.06
CA LEU A 298 -16.73 17.54 15.47
C LEU A 298 -15.83 18.39 16.37
N ASN A 299 -15.59 19.66 16.01
CA ASN A 299 -14.70 20.53 16.77
C ASN A 299 -15.25 20.78 18.19
N LYS A 300 -16.58 20.90 18.32
CA LYS A 300 -17.22 21.02 19.63
C LYS A 300 -17.08 19.75 20.47
N ILE A 301 -17.23 18.57 19.85
CA ILE A 301 -17.03 17.29 20.56
C ILE A 301 -15.58 17.18 21.05
N ASN A 302 -14.60 17.44 20.18
CA ASN A 302 -13.18 17.36 20.55
C ASN A 302 -12.78 18.40 21.59
N ARG A 303 -13.29 19.63 21.52
CA ARG A 303 -13.05 20.65 22.54
C ARG A 303 -13.58 20.22 23.91
N ASN A 304 -14.78 19.64 23.96
CA ASN A 304 -15.34 19.11 25.20
C ASN A 304 -14.52 17.94 25.77
N LEU A 305 -14.00 17.06 24.90
CA LEU A 305 -13.13 15.96 25.31
C LEU A 305 -11.82 16.48 25.89
N ASP A 306 -11.20 17.43 25.20
CA ASP A 306 -9.95 18.06 25.61
C ASP A 306 -10.09 18.77 26.96
N GLU A 307 -11.07 19.66 27.11
CA GLU A 307 -11.36 20.40 28.35
C GLU A 307 -11.66 19.45 29.53
N LYS A 308 -12.32 18.31 29.29
CA LYS A 308 -12.74 17.39 30.34
C LYS A 308 -11.67 16.35 30.70
N PHE A 309 -10.85 15.92 29.76
CA PHE A 309 -10.01 14.72 29.91
C PHE A 309 -8.53 14.91 29.57
N TYR A 310 -8.18 15.62 28.49
CA TYR A 310 -6.80 15.64 27.99
C TYR A 310 -5.98 16.87 28.46
N SER A 311 -6.61 18.04 28.55
CA SER A 311 -5.97 19.30 28.98
C SER A 311 -5.85 19.46 30.50
N ASN A 312 -6.39 18.54 31.30
CA ASN A 312 -6.40 18.66 32.74
C ASN A 312 -5.01 18.29 33.30
N LYS A 313 -4.32 19.24 33.96
CA LYS A 313 -3.00 19.00 34.59
C LYS A 313 -3.02 17.84 35.59
N ASP A 314 -4.19 17.53 36.13
CA ASP A 314 -4.50 16.31 36.88
C ASP A 314 -5.30 15.35 36.00
N LEU A 315 -4.64 14.72 35.02
CA LEU A 315 -5.22 13.63 34.23
C LEU A 315 -5.79 12.59 35.20
N LYS A 316 -7.14 12.52 35.28
CA LYS A 316 -7.84 11.61 36.19
C LYS A 316 -7.82 10.19 35.62
N ILE A 317 -6.64 9.58 35.64
CA ILE A 317 -6.44 8.20 35.22
C ILE A 317 -7.03 7.30 36.31
N LYS A 318 -8.18 6.71 36.03
CA LYS A 318 -8.74 5.70 36.92
C LYS A 318 -8.05 4.37 36.63
N LYS A 319 -7.36 3.82 37.63
CA LYS A 319 -6.92 2.43 37.61
C LYS A 319 -8.16 1.55 37.75
N ILE A 320 -8.35 0.58 36.85
CA ILE A 320 -9.47 -0.34 37.00
C ILE A 320 -9.14 -1.29 38.16
N THR A 321 -9.99 -1.26 39.18
CA THR A 321 -10.05 -2.23 40.29
C THR A 321 -11.38 -3.00 40.21
N GLN A 322 -11.48 -4.17 40.87
CA GLN A 322 -12.74 -4.94 40.95
C GLN A 322 -13.94 -4.10 41.43
N LYS A 323 -13.70 -3.06 42.25
CA LYS A 323 -14.73 -2.16 42.76
C LYS A 323 -15.27 -1.19 41.70
N THR A 324 -14.40 -0.72 40.79
CA THR A 324 -14.79 0.19 39.68
C THR A 324 -15.46 -0.51 38.50
N LEU A 325 -15.42 -1.84 38.41
CA LEU A 325 -16.09 -2.62 37.35
C LEU A 325 -17.62 -2.60 37.48
N PHE A 326 -18.16 -2.34 38.68
CA PHE A 326 -19.60 -2.36 38.96
C PHE A 326 -20.25 -0.97 39.05
N ASP A 327 -19.45 0.11 39.00
CA ASP A 327 -19.93 1.51 39.05
C ASP A 327 -20.14 2.13 37.64
N PHE A 328 -20.10 1.34 36.55
CA PHE A 328 -20.22 1.82 35.16
C PHE A 328 -21.35 1.17 34.35
#